data_AF-A0A2M9MZW7-F1
#
_entry.id   AF-A0A2M9MZW7-F1
#
_cell.length_a   1.000
_cell.length_b   1.000
_cell.length_c   1.000
_cell.angle_alpha   90.00
_cell.angle_beta   90.00
_cell.angle_gamma   90.00
#
_symmetry.space_group_name_H-M   'P 1'
#
loop_
_entity.id
_entity.type
_entity.pdbx_description
1 polymer ?
#
loop_
_entity_poly.entity_id
_entity_poly.type
_entity_poly.pdbx_seq_one_letter_code
_entity_poly.pdbx_strand_id
1 'polypeptide(L)'
;MKLINKATAAILLSILLTMALTGCQSNGAKSPEAAQNSAEKNTPDEQAKGEGASNSTAPSSENSEGQRAEAIKEGSIEKEGNVVLKELAFVYNEHTIAISDTANEDQMEQMLGKPDNLKSHTYRAGDGTNMDTLIGFTEKVYMYPGLEIKTISIPEGKQDSIFHIEITDPKYATVRNIKAGDSLDTLKNAYPEGKLLGDGAPNEEDDFRYEPSNYVDVMSFHIKDGKVESIQIYSLLD
;
A
#
# COMPACT_ATOMS: atom_id res chain seq x y z
N MET A 1 0.59 23.15 -57.52
CA MET A 1 2.05 22.99 -57.76
C MET A 1 2.77 23.29 -56.45
N LYS A 2 3.81 22.59 -56.01
CA LYS A 2 4.47 21.34 -56.47
C LYS A 2 4.96 20.60 -55.21
N LEU A 3 5.01 19.26 -55.26
CA LEU A 3 5.65 18.45 -54.21
C LEU A 3 7.18 18.59 -54.28
N ILE A 4 7.86 18.47 -53.14
CA ILE A 4 9.30 18.20 -53.06
C ILE A 4 9.52 17.03 -52.08
N ASN A 5 9.70 15.83 -52.64
CA ASN A 5 10.25 14.66 -51.95
C ASN A 5 11.73 14.48 -52.33
N LYS A 6 12.45 13.64 -51.56
CA LYS A 6 13.88 13.23 -51.63
C LYS A 6 14.77 13.91 -50.59
N ALA A 7 15.77 13.24 -49.99
CA ALA A 7 16.12 11.81 -49.93
C ALA A 7 17.16 11.57 -48.80
N THR A 8 17.86 10.42 -48.83
CA THR A 8 18.96 9.97 -47.94
C THR A 8 18.57 9.78 -46.46
N ALA A 9 18.58 8.60 -45.83
CA ALA A 9 19.34 7.33 -45.95
C ALA A 9 20.68 7.29 -45.19
N ALA A 10 20.66 6.59 -44.04
CA ALA A 10 21.83 6.04 -43.34
C ALA A 10 21.37 4.90 -42.40
N ILE A 11 21.29 3.67 -42.93
CA ILE A 11 21.19 2.45 -42.11
C ILE A 11 22.59 1.84 -42.08
N LEU A 12 23.24 1.75 -40.91
CA LEU A 12 24.47 0.97 -40.73
C LEU A 12 24.87 0.81 -39.25
N LEU A 13 25.07 -0.44 -38.82
CA LEU A 13 25.89 -0.90 -37.68
C LEU A 13 25.54 -0.39 -36.25
N SER A 14 25.64 -1.19 -35.19
CA SER A 14 26.42 -2.42 -35.01
C SER A 14 25.71 -3.48 -34.16
N ILE A 15 25.81 -4.75 -34.56
CA ILE A 15 25.48 -5.92 -33.72
C ILE A 15 26.80 -6.54 -33.27
N LEU A 16 27.13 -6.44 -31.97
CA LEU A 16 28.34 -7.07 -31.42
C LEU A 16 28.29 -7.21 -29.88
N LEU A 17 27.49 -8.16 -29.37
CA LEU A 17 27.70 -8.76 -28.04
C LEU A 17 27.83 -10.27 -28.19
N THR A 18 29.07 -10.76 -28.25
CA THR A 18 29.40 -12.19 -28.17
C THR A 18 29.36 -12.65 -26.72
N MET A 19 28.84 -13.86 -26.48
CA MET A 19 28.70 -14.45 -25.15
C MET A 19 30.05 -14.64 -24.43
N ALA A 20 30.05 -14.46 -23.11
CA ALA A 20 31.13 -14.87 -22.20
C ALA A 20 30.54 -15.71 -21.05
N LEU A 21 30.13 -16.95 -21.35
CA LEU A 21 29.65 -17.90 -20.35
C LEU A 21 30.82 -18.62 -19.66
N THR A 22 31.31 -18.00 -18.60
CA THR A 22 32.22 -18.60 -17.60
C THR A 22 31.89 -17.98 -16.24
N GLY A 23 31.58 -18.72 -15.19
CA GLY A 23 31.46 -20.19 -15.06
C GLY A 23 31.52 -20.55 -13.58
N CYS A 24 30.41 -20.97 -12.98
CA CYS A 24 30.30 -21.14 -11.53
C CYS A 24 31.18 -22.29 -11.02
N GLN A 25 32.38 -21.99 -10.52
CA GLN A 25 33.25 -22.98 -9.91
C GLN A 25 32.86 -23.18 -8.45
N SER A 26 32.38 -24.38 -8.12
CA SER A 26 31.85 -24.75 -6.81
C SER A 26 32.94 -24.84 -5.74
N ASN A 27 32.85 -24.04 -4.69
CA ASN A 27 33.58 -24.27 -3.44
C ASN A 27 32.63 -24.83 -2.38
N GLY A 28 32.73 -26.13 -2.11
CA GLY A 28 31.98 -26.77 -1.03
C GLY A 28 32.60 -26.47 0.34
N ALA A 29 31.95 -25.62 1.12
CA ALA A 29 32.23 -25.48 2.55
C ALA A 29 31.42 -26.50 3.34
N LYS A 30 32.06 -27.26 4.24
CA LYS A 30 31.37 -28.21 5.11
C LYS A 30 30.63 -27.48 6.23
N SER A 31 29.44 -27.96 6.56
CA SER A 31 28.76 -27.62 7.82
C SER A 31 29.60 -28.06 9.03
N PRO A 32 29.81 -27.20 10.03
CA PRO A 32 30.13 -27.61 11.39
C PRO A 32 28.85 -27.96 12.15
N GLU A 33 28.92 -29.06 12.89
CA GLU A 33 27.85 -29.63 13.72
C GLU A 33 27.53 -28.77 14.94
N ALA A 34 26.35 -28.96 15.55
CA ALA A 34 25.86 -28.11 16.64
C ALA A 34 26.64 -28.28 17.95
N ALA A 35 26.88 -27.18 18.66
CA ALA A 35 27.37 -27.18 20.04
C ALA A 35 26.25 -26.74 20.99
N GLN A 36 25.92 -27.59 21.97
CA GLN A 36 24.90 -27.32 22.98
C GLN A 36 25.49 -26.68 24.26
N ASN A 37 24.59 -26.10 25.07
CA ASN A 37 24.71 -25.83 26.50
C ASN A 37 25.68 -24.73 26.96
N SER A 38 25.11 -23.67 27.54
CA SER A 38 25.38 -23.26 28.93
C SER A 38 24.36 -22.22 29.41
N ALA A 39 23.37 -22.65 30.19
CA ALA A 39 22.53 -21.79 31.03
C ALA A 39 21.95 -22.64 32.18
N GLU A 40 22.41 -22.39 33.40
CA GLU A 40 22.09 -23.21 34.57
C GLU A 40 20.78 -22.72 35.24
N LYS A 41 19.88 -23.64 35.60
CA LYS A 41 18.62 -23.31 36.29
C LYS A 41 18.53 -24.05 37.62
N ASN A 42 18.69 -23.30 38.70
CA ASN A 42 18.35 -23.72 40.07
C ASN A 42 17.30 -22.76 40.67
N THR A 43 16.50 -23.30 41.60
CA THR A 43 15.34 -22.67 42.29
C THR A 43 15.15 -23.41 43.63
N PRO A 44 14.42 -22.89 44.64
CA PRO A 44 13.76 -21.58 44.80
C PRO A 44 14.41 -20.81 46.01
N ASP A 45 13.81 -20.15 47.03
CA ASP A 45 12.43 -19.84 47.45
C ASP A 45 12.41 -18.72 48.54
N GLU A 46 11.23 -18.47 49.13
CA GLU A 46 10.94 -17.99 50.50
C GLU A 46 11.02 -16.48 50.87
N GLN A 47 9.92 -15.77 50.54
CA GLN A 47 8.99 -15.12 51.51
C GLN A 47 9.49 -14.15 52.62
N ALA A 48 9.12 -12.85 52.51
CA ALA A 48 8.57 -11.98 53.60
C ALA A 48 8.21 -10.57 53.06
N LYS A 49 6.93 -10.19 52.97
CA LYS A 49 6.12 -9.43 53.95
C LYS A 49 6.58 -7.97 54.24
N GLY A 50 5.74 -7.00 53.81
CA GLY A 50 5.75 -5.60 54.26
C GLY A 50 4.47 -4.87 53.84
N GLU A 51 3.87 -4.07 54.72
CA GLU A 51 2.54 -3.44 54.54
C GLU A 51 2.66 -1.93 54.22
N GLY A 52 1.68 -1.35 53.52
CA GLY A 52 1.66 0.10 53.25
C GLY A 52 0.57 0.57 52.28
N ALA A 53 -0.65 0.77 52.77
CA ALA A 53 -1.76 1.33 51.98
C ALA A 53 -2.05 2.80 52.37
N SER A 54 -2.49 3.61 51.41
CA SER A 54 -3.20 4.88 51.70
C SER A 54 -4.08 5.30 50.52
N ASN A 55 -5.35 5.61 50.80
CA ASN A 55 -6.32 6.17 49.86
C ASN A 55 -6.56 7.65 50.18
N SER A 56 -6.66 8.52 49.17
CA SER A 56 -7.67 9.59 49.08
C SER A 56 -7.61 10.23 47.68
N THR A 57 -8.68 10.18 46.88
CA THR A 57 -9.92 10.99 46.93
C THR A 57 -9.74 12.35 46.24
N ALA A 58 -10.42 12.53 45.11
CA ALA A 58 -10.48 13.80 44.37
C ALA A 58 -11.43 14.82 45.04
N PRO A 59 -11.42 16.07 44.58
CA PRO A 59 -12.69 16.61 44.06
C PRO A 59 -12.57 17.25 42.67
N SER A 60 -13.73 17.37 42.04
CA SER A 60 -13.97 18.03 40.74
C SER A 60 -13.89 19.55 40.80
N SER A 61 -13.56 20.17 39.66
CA SER A 61 -14.10 21.47 39.26
C SER A 61 -14.35 21.48 37.75
N GLU A 62 -15.50 22.01 37.35
CA GLU A 62 -15.90 22.13 35.95
C GLU A 62 -15.13 23.26 35.25
N ASN A 63 -14.97 23.19 33.93
CA ASN A 63 -14.77 24.38 33.12
C ASN A 63 -15.37 24.20 31.73
N SER A 64 -15.81 25.30 31.12
CA SER A 64 -16.69 25.28 29.94
C SER A 64 -15.89 25.17 28.63
N GLU A 65 -16.17 24.13 27.84
CA GLU A 65 -15.81 24.08 26.41
C GLU A 65 -17.05 24.29 25.55
N GLY A 66 -16.94 25.21 24.58
CA GLY A 66 -17.94 25.40 23.52
C GLY A 66 -17.56 24.68 22.23
N GLN A 67 -18.54 24.48 21.36
CA GLN A 67 -18.40 24.02 19.97
C GLN A 67 -17.66 22.68 19.75
N ARG A 68 -18.44 21.62 19.50
CA ARG A 68 -18.07 20.59 18.51
C ARG A 68 -19.31 20.23 17.68
N ALA A 69 -19.07 19.88 16.42
CA ALA A 69 -20.13 19.69 15.42
C ALA A 69 -20.94 18.40 15.68
N GLU A 70 -22.18 18.38 15.21
CA GLU A 70 -22.96 17.15 15.14
C GLU A 70 -22.29 16.16 14.18
N ALA A 71 -22.02 14.95 14.65
CA ALA A 71 -21.51 13.89 13.79
C ALA A 71 -22.61 13.44 12.82
N ILE A 72 -22.36 13.56 11.52
CA ILE A 72 -23.26 13.05 10.48
C ILE A 72 -23.20 11.52 10.46
N LYS A 73 -24.34 10.90 10.17
CA LYS A 73 -24.62 9.50 10.53
C LYS A 73 -24.15 8.51 9.48
N GLU A 74 -23.25 7.62 9.91
CA GLU A 74 -23.49 6.17 9.90
C GLU A 74 -24.02 5.58 8.58
N GLY A 75 -23.15 5.56 7.56
CA GLY A 75 -23.27 4.72 6.36
C GLY A 75 -22.43 3.44 6.41
N SER A 76 -22.12 2.93 7.61
CA SER A 76 -21.17 1.82 7.79
C SER A 76 -21.79 0.46 7.46
N ILE A 77 -21.36 -0.15 6.35
CA ILE A 77 -21.50 -1.60 6.18
C ILE A 77 -20.50 -2.28 7.13
N GLU A 78 -21.00 -2.82 8.22
CA GLU A 78 -20.18 -3.63 9.14
C GLU A 78 -19.82 -4.98 8.52
N LYS A 79 -18.70 -5.01 7.78
CA LYS A 79 -17.90 -6.23 7.67
C LYS A 79 -17.07 -6.38 8.95
N GLU A 80 -17.24 -7.50 9.63
CA GLU A 80 -16.43 -7.90 10.80
C GLU A 80 -15.05 -8.39 10.32
N GLY A 81 -14.24 -7.44 9.84
CA GLY A 81 -12.91 -7.64 9.29
C GLY A 81 -11.98 -6.52 9.73
N ASN A 82 -10.74 -6.88 10.09
CA ASN A 82 -9.71 -6.08 10.74
C ASN A 82 -9.87 -4.54 10.59
N VAL A 83 -10.24 -3.87 11.69
CA VAL A 83 -10.47 -2.41 11.77
C VAL A 83 -9.30 -1.61 11.18
N VAL A 84 -8.08 -2.12 11.31
CA VAL A 84 -6.83 -1.51 10.83
C VAL A 84 -6.79 -1.34 9.31
N LEU A 85 -7.45 -2.21 8.53
CA LEU A 85 -7.50 -2.09 7.07
C LEU A 85 -8.38 -0.91 6.60
N LYS A 86 -9.25 -0.38 7.47
CA LYS A 86 -10.06 0.82 7.15
C LYS A 86 -9.20 2.09 7.00
N GLU A 87 -7.94 2.06 7.47
CA GLU A 87 -6.98 3.15 7.22
C GLU A 87 -6.29 3.05 5.85
N LEU A 88 -6.30 1.87 5.22
CA LEU A 88 -5.82 1.62 3.87
C LEU A 88 -6.95 1.84 2.85
N ALA A 89 -7.46 3.07 2.84
CA ALA A 89 -8.63 3.48 2.07
C ALA A 89 -8.56 4.93 1.61
N PHE A 90 -9.33 5.24 0.55
CA PHE A 90 -9.62 6.61 0.12
C PHE A 90 -11.10 6.94 0.27
N VAL A 91 -11.40 8.24 0.32
CA VAL A 91 -12.73 8.81 0.48
C VAL A 91 -13.06 9.68 -0.74
N TYR A 92 -14.27 9.50 -1.28
CA TYR A 92 -14.80 10.27 -2.41
C TYR A 92 -16.33 10.28 -2.37
N ASN A 93 -16.95 11.46 -2.51
CA ASN A 93 -18.42 11.63 -2.46
C ASN A 93 -19.10 10.90 -1.29
N GLU A 94 -18.57 11.05 -0.06
CA GLU A 94 -19.02 10.37 1.17
C GLU A 94 -18.83 8.83 1.20
N HIS A 95 -18.43 8.22 0.08
CA HIS A 95 -18.04 6.81 0.03
C HIS A 95 -16.58 6.63 0.48
N THR A 96 -16.31 5.54 1.20
CA THR A 96 -14.96 5.07 1.51
C THR A 96 -14.73 3.78 0.73
N ILE A 97 -13.60 3.67 0.03
CA ILE A 97 -13.20 2.48 -0.72
C ILE A 97 -11.85 2.02 -0.16
N ALA A 98 -11.85 0.86 0.48
CA ALA A 98 -10.69 0.28 1.14
C ALA A 98 -10.00 -0.79 0.29
N ILE A 99 -8.84 -1.23 0.75
CA ILE A 99 -8.20 -2.43 0.25
C ILE A 99 -8.81 -3.71 0.85
N SER A 100 -8.68 -4.83 0.15
CA SER A 100 -9.42 -6.09 0.40
C SER A 100 -10.95 -5.95 0.34
N ASP A 101 -11.48 -4.80 -0.06
CA ASP A 101 -12.91 -4.63 -0.24
C ASP A 101 -13.42 -5.35 -1.48
N THR A 102 -14.72 -5.66 -1.47
CA THR A 102 -15.37 -6.40 -2.54
C THR A 102 -15.63 -5.47 -3.73
N ALA A 103 -14.93 -5.68 -4.84
CA ALA A 103 -15.19 -4.95 -6.06
C ALA A 103 -16.43 -5.52 -6.77
N ASN A 104 -17.57 -4.86 -6.57
CA ASN A 104 -18.75 -5.05 -7.39
C ASN A 104 -18.86 -3.89 -8.39
N GLU A 105 -19.04 -4.22 -9.68
CA GLU A 105 -18.99 -3.25 -10.77
C GLU A 105 -20.15 -2.23 -10.70
N ASP A 106 -21.37 -2.66 -10.36
CA ASP A 106 -22.52 -1.77 -10.18
C ASP A 106 -22.30 -0.81 -8.99
N GLN A 107 -21.67 -1.28 -7.91
CA GLN A 107 -21.34 -0.45 -6.74
C GLN A 107 -20.22 0.55 -7.05
N MET A 108 -19.17 0.14 -7.77
CA MET A 108 -18.12 1.08 -8.19
C MET A 108 -18.65 2.11 -9.20
N GLU A 109 -19.55 1.74 -10.11
CA GLU A 109 -20.21 2.71 -11.00
C GLU A 109 -21.05 3.73 -10.22
N GLN A 110 -21.74 3.29 -9.17
CA GLN A 110 -22.52 4.19 -8.29
C GLN A 110 -21.64 5.17 -7.50
N MET A 111 -20.47 4.72 -7.01
CA MET A 111 -19.59 5.53 -6.17
C MET A 111 -18.66 6.47 -6.96
N LEU A 112 -18.14 6.00 -8.10
CA LEU A 112 -17.08 6.67 -8.87
C LEU A 112 -17.55 7.18 -10.26
N GLY A 113 -18.74 6.79 -10.70
CA GLY A 113 -19.15 6.90 -12.09
C GLY A 113 -18.54 5.79 -12.96
N LYS A 114 -18.63 5.90 -14.28
CA LYS A 114 -18.04 4.92 -15.20
C LYS A 114 -16.53 5.13 -15.33
N PRO A 115 -15.71 4.06 -15.40
CA PRO A 115 -14.31 4.18 -15.74
C PRO A 115 -14.14 4.64 -17.20
N ASP A 116 -13.11 5.43 -17.47
CA ASP A 116 -12.68 5.81 -18.82
C ASP A 116 -12.14 4.60 -19.60
N ASN A 117 -11.60 3.60 -18.88
CA ASN A 117 -11.07 2.37 -19.44
C ASN A 117 -11.19 1.22 -18.44
N LEU A 118 -11.59 0.03 -18.92
CA LEU A 118 -11.58 -1.22 -18.18
C LEU A 118 -10.78 -2.27 -18.95
N LYS A 119 -9.68 -2.72 -18.35
CA LYS A 119 -8.88 -3.85 -18.85
C LYS A 119 -9.15 -5.08 -17.99
N SER A 120 -8.96 -6.27 -18.54
CA SER A 120 -8.92 -7.51 -17.75
C SER A 120 -7.96 -8.53 -18.37
N HIS A 121 -7.26 -9.27 -17.53
CA HIS A 121 -6.33 -10.32 -17.91
C HIS A 121 -6.46 -11.51 -16.97
N THR A 122 -6.55 -12.72 -17.53
CA THR A 122 -6.47 -13.97 -16.75
C THR A 122 -5.09 -14.56 -16.94
N TYR A 123 -4.28 -14.65 -15.87
CA TYR A 123 -2.90 -15.13 -15.94
C TYR A 123 -2.83 -16.60 -16.36
N ARG A 124 -1.85 -16.95 -17.22
CA ARG A 124 -1.68 -18.31 -17.75
C ARG A 124 -0.20 -18.66 -17.87
N ALA A 125 0.12 -19.95 -17.66
CA ALA A 125 1.45 -20.49 -17.91
C ALA A 125 1.95 -20.10 -19.32
N GLY A 126 3.04 -19.32 -19.38
CA GLY A 126 3.64 -18.86 -20.63
C GLY A 126 2.95 -17.65 -21.30
N ASP A 127 2.12 -16.88 -20.60
CA ASP A 127 1.51 -15.64 -21.14
C ASP A 127 2.49 -14.45 -21.26
N GLY A 128 3.68 -14.55 -20.66
CA GLY A 128 4.73 -13.54 -20.67
C GLY A 128 4.74 -12.57 -19.47
N THR A 129 3.80 -12.70 -18.54
CA THR A 129 3.74 -11.88 -17.31
C THR A 129 4.75 -12.31 -16.25
N ASN A 130 5.15 -13.58 -16.25
CA ASN A 130 5.96 -14.24 -15.21
C ASN A 130 5.27 -14.33 -13.82
N MET A 131 3.95 -14.20 -13.77
CA MET A 131 3.14 -14.30 -12.54
C MET A 131 2.70 -15.75 -12.28
N ASP A 132 3.65 -16.65 -12.06
CA ASP A 132 3.39 -18.10 -11.99
C ASP A 132 2.48 -18.52 -10.80
N THR A 133 2.49 -17.77 -9.69
CA THR A 133 1.59 -18.05 -8.55
C THR A 133 0.14 -17.64 -8.82
N LEU A 134 -0.06 -16.58 -9.60
CA LEU A 134 -1.38 -16.02 -9.95
C LEU A 134 -2.06 -16.75 -11.12
N ILE A 135 -1.52 -17.88 -11.61
CA ILE A 135 -2.07 -18.60 -12.76
C ILE A 135 -3.53 -19.00 -12.53
N GLY A 136 -4.41 -18.58 -13.44
CA GLY A 136 -5.86 -18.76 -13.37
C GLY A 136 -6.61 -17.63 -12.67
N PHE A 137 -5.94 -16.80 -11.86
CA PHE A 137 -6.56 -15.59 -11.31
C PHE A 137 -6.85 -14.60 -12.45
N THR A 138 -7.86 -13.76 -12.27
CA THR A 138 -8.20 -12.70 -13.24
C THR A 138 -8.04 -11.33 -12.60
N GLU A 139 -7.10 -10.54 -13.12
CA GLU A 139 -6.98 -9.11 -12.85
C GLU A 139 -8.04 -8.34 -13.65
N LYS A 140 -8.58 -7.28 -13.06
CA LYS A 140 -9.24 -6.17 -13.76
C LYS A 140 -8.59 -4.86 -13.34
N VAL A 141 -8.46 -3.94 -14.28
CA VAL A 141 -7.91 -2.60 -14.07
C VAL A 141 -8.94 -1.56 -14.50
N TYR A 142 -9.50 -0.87 -13.52
CA TYR A 142 -10.49 0.20 -13.68
C TYR A 142 -9.77 1.55 -13.65
N MET A 143 -9.79 2.29 -14.76
CA MET A 143 -9.14 3.59 -14.88
C MET A 143 -10.18 4.71 -14.88
N TYR A 144 -9.98 5.69 -14.00
CA TYR A 144 -10.76 6.92 -13.87
C TYR A 144 -9.83 8.14 -14.01
N PRO A 145 -10.34 9.37 -14.16
CA PRO A 145 -9.49 10.56 -14.21
C PRO A 145 -8.68 10.71 -12.90
N GLY A 146 -7.40 10.38 -12.93
CA GLY A 146 -6.48 10.46 -11.78
C GLY A 146 -6.69 9.43 -10.66
N LEU A 147 -7.33 8.29 -10.96
CA LEU A 147 -7.48 7.14 -10.07
C LEU A 147 -7.43 5.84 -10.89
N GLU A 148 -6.58 4.89 -10.50
CA GLU A 148 -6.63 3.51 -10.98
C GLU A 148 -6.95 2.56 -9.82
N ILE A 149 -7.86 1.61 -10.05
CA ILE A 149 -8.17 0.52 -9.10
C ILE A 149 -7.90 -0.80 -9.81
N LYS A 150 -7.05 -1.65 -9.23
CA LYS A 150 -6.83 -3.03 -9.66
C LYS A 150 -7.53 -3.99 -8.70
N THR A 151 -8.26 -4.94 -9.28
CA THR A 151 -9.02 -5.96 -8.55
C THR A 151 -8.63 -7.33 -9.05
N ILE A 152 -8.67 -8.35 -8.19
CA ILE A 152 -8.34 -9.72 -8.58
C ILE A 152 -9.38 -10.72 -8.07
N SER A 153 -9.71 -11.73 -8.87
CA SER A 153 -10.56 -12.87 -8.49
C SER A 153 -9.87 -14.21 -8.74
N ILE A 154 -10.20 -15.21 -7.92
CA ILE A 154 -9.73 -16.59 -8.05
C ILE A 154 -10.64 -17.41 -9.00
N PRO A 155 -10.15 -18.51 -9.61
CA PRO A 155 -10.91 -19.35 -10.55
C PRO A 155 -12.28 -19.89 -10.07
N GLU A 156 -12.54 -19.90 -8.77
CA GLU A 156 -13.69 -20.59 -8.14
C GLU A 156 -14.91 -19.68 -7.89
N GLY A 157 -14.98 -18.51 -8.52
CA GLY A 157 -16.18 -17.66 -8.51
C GLY A 157 -16.42 -16.89 -7.20
N LYS A 158 -15.39 -16.68 -6.39
CA LYS A 158 -15.42 -15.62 -5.37
C LYS A 158 -15.45 -14.25 -6.09
N GLN A 159 -16.08 -13.27 -5.45
CA GLN A 159 -16.14 -11.89 -5.97
C GLN A 159 -14.73 -11.30 -6.10
N ASP A 160 -14.54 -10.38 -7.04
CA ASP A 160 -13.29 -9.63 -7.17
C ASP A 160 -12.98 -8.87 -5.87
N SER A 161 -11.72 -8.84 -5.45
CA SER A 161 -11.25 -8.03 -4.32
C SER A 161 -10.26 -6.96 -4.77
N ILE A 162 -10.38 -5.75 -4.24
CA ILE A 162 -9.42 -4.65 -4.48
C ILE A 162 -8.09 -5.01 -3.81
N PHE A 163 -7.00 -5.03 -4.58
CA PHE A 163 -5.65 -5.30 -4.08
C PHE A 163 -4.65 -4.18 -4.36
N HIS A 164 -5.03 -3.19 -5.18
CA HIS A 164 -4.20 -2.02 -5.46
C HIS A 164 -5.07 -0.83 -5.89
N ILE A 165 -4.73 0.35 -5.40
CA ILE A 165 -5.34 1.65 -5.68
C ILE A 165 -4.20 2.63 -5.92
N GLU A 166 -4.23 3.41 -7.01
CA GLU A 166 -3.29 4.49 -7.28
C GLU A 166 -4.05 5.81 -7.53
N ILE A 167 -3.65 6.87 -6.84
CA ILE A 167 -4.29 8.19 -6.85
C ILE A 167 -3.29 9.26 -7.29
N THR A 168 -3.70 10.12 -8.22
CA THR A 168 -2.91 11.26 -8.74
C THR A 168 -3.72 12.56 -8.84
N ASP A 169 -5.06 12.53 -8.75
CA ASP A 169 -5.90 13.73 -8.73
C ASP A 169 -6.31 14.11 -7.29
N PRO A 170 -6.15 15.39 -6.87
CA PRO A 170 -6.47 15.86 -5.52
C PRO A 170 -7.94 15.74 -5.09
N LYS A 171 -8.88 15.39 -5.99
CA LYS A 171 -10.28 15.11 -5.62
C LYS A 171 -10.46 13.84 -4.79
N TYR A 172 -9.48 12.93 -4.81
CA TYR A 172 -9.44 11.73 -3.98
C TYR A 172 -8.48 11.96 -2.82
N ALA A 173 -8.95 11.72 -1.58
CA ALA A 173 -8.14 11.87 -0.39
C ALA A 173 -8.14 10.57 0.44
N THR A 174 -7.08 10.31 1.19
CA THR A 174 -7.06 9.21 2.16
C THR A 174 -8.04 9.48 3.32
N VAL A 175 -8.34 8.49 4.15
CA VAL A 175 -9.19 8.69 5.35
C VAL A 175 -8.63 9.71 6.35
N ARG A 176 -7.31 9.99 6.30
CA ARG A 176 -6.67 11.07 7.08
C ARG A 176 -6.52 12.40 6.29
N ASN A 177 -7.28 12.55 5.20
CA ASN A 177 -7.41 13.76 4.37
C ASN A 177 -6.12 14.24 3.65
N ILE A 178 -5.20 13.31 3.33
CA ILE A 178 -4.06 13.58 2.43
C ILE A 178 -4.45 13.27 0.99
N LYS A 179 -4.03 14.13 0.05
CA LYS A 179 -4.26 13.99 -1.40
C LYS A 179 -3.02 14.41 -2.20
N ALA A 180 -3.02 14.15 -3.50
CA ALA A 180 -1.96 14.64 -4.38
C ALA A 180 -1.81 16.17 -4.29
N GLY A 181 -0.57 16.67 -4.28
CA GLY A 181 -0.20 18.07 -4.13
C GLY A 181 -0.04 18.58 -2.69
N ASP A 182 -0.43 17.81 -1.65
CA ASP A 182 -0.13 18.17 -0.25
C ASP A 182 1.37 18.11 0.05
N SER A 183 1.84 18.91 1.01
CA SER A 183 3.25 18.91 1.42
C SER A 183 3.62 17.69 2.28
N LEU A 184 4.91 17.30 2.21
CA LEU A 184 5.48 16.25 3.06
C LEU A 184 5.28 16.51 4.56
N ASP A 185 5.29 17.78 5.00
CA ASP A 185 5.00 18.13 6.39
C ASP A 185 3.52 17.90 6.75
N THR A 186 2.59 18.17 5.84
CA THR A 186 1.16 17.86 6.05
C THR A 186 0.97 16.34 6.18
N LEU A 187 1.61 15.57 5.29
CA LEU A 187 1.62 14.11 5.34
C LEU A 187 2.20 13.56 6.65
N LYS A 188 3.39 14.02 7.07
CA LYS A 188 4.02 13.60 8.34
C LYS A 188 3.17 13.92 9.58
N ASN A 189 2.40 15.01 9.55
CA ASN A 189 1.47 15.34 10.63
C ASN A 189 0.20 14.48 10.63
N ALA A 190 -0.27 14.03 9.46
CA ALA A 190 -1.43 13.14 9.34
C ALA A 190 -1.08 11.67 9.61
N TYR A 191 0.13 11.22 9.24
CA TYR A 191 0.62 9.86 9.40
C TYR A 191 1.96 9.84 10.18
N PRO A 192 1.97 10.24 11.47
CA PRO A 192 3.20 10.31 12.27
C PRO A 192 3.84 8.93 12.54
N GLU A 193 3.15 7.84 12.23
CA GLU A 193 3.66 6.46 12.30
C GLU A 193 4.40 6.04 11.02
N GLY A 194 4.29 6.80 9.92
CA GLY A 194 4.95 6.52 8.65
C GLY A 194 6.41 6.96 8.60
N LYS A 195 7.15 6.43 7.62
CA LYS A 195 8.60 6.62 7.45
C LYS A 195 8.97 6.97 6.01
N LEU A 196 9.97 7.82 5.82
CA LEU A 196 10.66 7.97 4.52
C LEU A 196 11.54 6.74 4.27
N LEU A 197 11.85 6.45 3.00
CA LEU A 197 12.72 5.34 2.61
C LEU A 197 14.11 5.79 2.15
N GLY A 198 14.25 7.03 1.67
CA GLY A 198 15.49 7.65 1.17
C GLY A 198 15.96 8.86 2.00
N ASP A 199 15.59 8.93 3.28
CA ASP A 199 15.93 10.01 4.23
C ASP A 199 15.47 11.45 3.85
N GLY A 200 14.75 11.65 2.75
CA GLY A 200 14.12 12.92 2.38
C GLY A 200 15.07 14.02 1.90
N ALA A 201 16.06 13.69 1.08
CA ALA A 201 17.00 14.65 0.52
C ALA A 201 16.29 15.76 -0.30
N PRO A 202 16.67 17.06 -0.16
CA PRO A 202 15.99 18.13 -0.89
C PRO A 202 16.14 18.02 -2.41
N ASN A 203 15.02 18.08 -3.13
CA ASN A 203 14.90 17.94 -4.59
C ASN A 203 15.22 16.53 -5.14
N GLU A 204 15.22 15.50 -4.29
CA GLU A 204 15.22 14.10 -4.73
C GLU A 204 13.80 13.50 -4.64
N GLU A 205 13.58 12.40 -5.35
CA GLU A 205 12.34 11.61 -5.26
C GLU A 205 12.49 10.56 -4.15
N ASP A 206 11.49 10.46 -3.27
CA ASP A 206 11.48 9.55 -2.10
C ASP A 206 10.06 8.98 -1.94
N ASP A 207 9.90 7.89 -1.18
CA ASP A 207 8.60 7.34 -0.82
C ASP A 207 8.39 7.43 0.69
N PHE A 208 7.25 7.98 1.10
CA PHE A 208 6.80 7.93 2.49
C PHE A 208 5.83 6.77 2.67
N ARG A 209 6.17 5.80 3.53
CA ARG A 209 5.48 4.51 3.66
C ARG A 209 4.83 4.35 5.03
N TYR A 210 3.56 3.96 5.03
CA TYR A 210 2.72 3.67 6.18
C TYR A 210 2.26 2.21 6.16
N GLU A 211 2.44 1.52 7.28
CA GLU A 211 2.28 0.07 7.43
C GLU A 211 1.49 -0.22 8.72
N PRO A 212 0.14 -0.15 8.67
CA PRO A 212 -0.68 -0.13 9.88
C PRO A 212 -0.87 -1.52 10.52
N SER A 213 -0.79 -2.58 9.72
CA SER A 213 -1.08 -3.96 10.11
C SER A 213 0.12 -4.90 10.00
N ASN A 214 0.83 -4.84 8.87
CA ASN A 214 1.87 -5.79 8.46
C ASN A 214 2.70 -5.17 7.30
N TYR A 215 3.52 -5.98 6.61
CA TYR A 215 4.34 -5.57 5.46
C TYR A 215 3.71 -5.85 4.09
N VAL A 216 2.53 -6.49 4.08
CA VAL A 216 1.76 -6.92 2.90
C VAL A 216 0.81 -5.82 2.47
N ASP A 217 0.04 -5.26 3.41
CA ASP A 217 -0.94 -4.21 3.22
C ASP A 217 -0.32 -2.84 3.56
N VAL A 218 -0.14 -2.00 2.55
CA VAL A 218 0.75 -0.82 2.60
C VAL A 218 0.06 0.39 1.98
N MET A 219 0.28 1.56 2.56
CA MET A 219 0.05 2.85 1.89
C MET A 219 1.40 3.55 1.67
N SER A 220 1.72 3.88 0.42
CA SER A 220 2.93 4.58 0.02
C SER A 220 2.55 5.90 -0.65
N PHE A 221 3.21 6.98 -0.27
CA PHE A 221 3.04 8.31 -0.86
C PHE A 221 4.33 8.63 -1.61
N HIS A 222 4.25 8.77 -2.93
CA HIS A 222 5.41 9.14 -3.74
C HIS A 222 5.67 10.64 -3.56
N ILE A 223 6.89 11.01 -3.17
CA ILE A 223 7.27 12.37 -2.81
C ILE A 223 8.16 12.98 -3.89
N LYS A 224 7.73 14.12 -4.43
CA LYS A 224 8.43 14.90 -5.45
C LYS A 224 8.41 16.38 -5.06
N ASP A 225 9.54 17.07 -5.17
CA ASP A 225 9.67 18.50 -4.81
C ASP A 225 9.07 18.89 -3.43
N GLY A 226 9.16 17.97 -2.45
CA GLY A 226 8.61 18.13 -1.10
C GLY A 226 7.10 17.96 -0.96
N LYS A 227 6.41 17.39 -1.96
CA LYS A 227 4.97 17.15 -2.01
C LYS A 227 4.63 15.72 -2.39
N VAL A 228 3.41 15.29 -2.06
CA VAL A 228 2.80 14.06 -2.57
C VAL A 228 2.51 14.23 -4.07
N GLU A 229 3.17 13.47 -4.93
CA GLU A 229 2.88 13.39 -6.37
C GLU A 229 1.78 12.35 -6.64
N SER A 230 1.88 11.18 -6.01
CA SER A 230 0.87 10.11 -6.05
C SER A 230 0.74 9.38 -4.72
N ILE A 231 -0.36 8.65 -4.56
CA ILE A 231 -0.63 7.79 -3.41
C ILE A 231 -0.98 6.39 -3.93
N GLN A 232 -0.26 5.38 -3.47
CA GLN A 232 -0.51 3.98 -3.77
C GLN A 232 -0.94 3.24 -2.50
N ILE A 233 -2.05 2.51 -2.55
CA ILE A 233 -2.55 1.65 -1.48
C ILE A 233 -2.58 0.24 -2.05
N TYR A 234 -1.79 -0.70 -1.53
CA TYR A 234 -1.67 -2.04 -2.12
C TYR A 234 -1.49 -3.16 -1.08
N SER A 235 -1.96 -4.35 -1.44
CA SER A 235 -1.75 -5.61 -0.74
C SER A 235 -0.89 -6.48 -1.65
N LEU A 236 0.25 -6.94 -1.16
CA LEU A 236 1.08 -7.87 -1.92
C LEU A 236 0.32 -9.19 -2.12
N LEU A 237 0.29 -9.66 -3.37
CA LEU A 237 -0.31 -10.95 -3.73
C LEU A 237 0.72 -12.08 -3.60
N ASP A 238 0.25 -13.25 -3.15
CA ASP A 238 0.96 -14.53 -3.07
C ASP A 238 0.22 -15.54 -3.97
#